data_AF-A0A962E353-F1
#
_entry.id   AF-A0A962E353-F1
#
_cell.length_a   1.000
_cell.length_b   1.000
_cell.length_c   1.000
_cell.angle_alpha   90.00
_cell.angle_beta   90.00
_cell.angle_gamma   90.00
#
_symmetry.space_group_name_H-M   'P 1'
#
loop_
_entity.id
_entity.type
_entity.pdbx_description
1 polymer ?
#
loop_
_entity_poly.entity_id
_entity_poly.type
_entity_poly.pdbx_seq_one_letter_code
_entity_poly.pdbx_strand_id
1 'polypeptide(L)'
;PRDRELVAGTHGRSVWIIDVLPLQELSAEVRESDLHLFYVDPIQASNGWRSRPSRWFHDPEDLPELNFHLWSAQAGEARLQVLDAQEQVLAERPLTLTQGLNRLRWDLLLDADSAQAAENAKLSAAGKDAEAIAALPVSETPVAQALALQQPLYVFPGDYTLRVLNERGSADGSLTVKAPRKPEARYQPPFKLRGRSDE
;
A
#
# COMPACT_ATOMS: atom_id res chain seq x y z
N PRO A 1 7.53 -21.17 15.36
CA PRO A 1 8.13 -20.04 14.59
C PRO A 1 7.93 -18.74 15.35
N ARG A 2 9.00 -18.15 15.90
CA ARG A 2 8.91 -16.93 16.72
C ARG A 2 8.74 -15.68 15.87
N ASP A 3 9.22 -15.72 14.62
CA ASP A 3 9.33 -14.55 13.74
C ASP A 3 8.29 -14.53 12.62
N ARG A 4 7.16 -15.26 12.78
CA ARG A 4 6.04 -15.32 11.80
C ARG A 4 6.41 -15.81 10.39
N GLU A 5 7.65 -16.20 10.18
CA GLU A 5 8.15 -16.77 8.93
C GLU A 5 8.44 -18.27 9.08
N LEU A 6 8.15 -19.02 8.01
CA LEU A 6 8.63 -20.39 7.82
C LEU A 6 9.79 -20.38 6.85
N VAL A 7 10.94 -20.84 7.32
CA VAL A 7 12.16 -20.96 6.53
C VAL A 7 12.39 -22.43 6.19
N ALA A 8 12.39 -22.77 4.90
CA ALA A 8 12.66 -24.12 4.41
C ALA A 8 13.93 -24.14 3.55
N GLY A 9 14.95 -24.86 4.01
CA GLY A 9 16.19 -25.06 3.25
C GLY A 9 16.08 -26.21 2.26
N THR A 10 16.60 -26.03 1.05
CA THR A 10 16.76 -27.13 0.08
C THR A 10 18.18 -27.70 0.15
N HIS A 11 18.36 -28.93 -0.32
CA HIS A 11 19.67 -29.59 -0.40
C HIS A 11 20.48 -29.02 -1.59
N GLY A 12 20.76 -27.72 -1.59
CA GLY A 12 21.37 -27.01 -2.73
C GLY A 12 21.76 -25.54 -2.47
N ARG A 13 21.80 -25.09 -1.21
CA ARG A 13 22.04 -23.68 -0.79
C ARG A 13 20.88 -22.70 -1.10
N SER A 14 19.70 -23.18 -1.45
CA SER A 14 18.52 -22.32 -1.58
C SER A 14 17.70 -22.33 -0.28
N VAL A 15 17.01 -21.22 -0.04
CA VAL A 15 16.12 -21.04 1.12
C VAL A 15 14.80 -20.46 0.63
N TRP A 16 13.70 -21.03 1.09
CA TRP A 16 12.36 -20.49 0.90
C TRP A 16 11.90 -19.84 2.19
N ILE A 17 11.40 -18.61 2.09
CA ILE A 17 10.82 -17.86 3.20
C ILE A 17 9.36 -17.63 2.84
N ILE A 18 8.45 -18.07 3.70
CA ILE A 18 7.00 -17.93 3.51
C ILE A 18 6.42 -17.30 4.76
N ASP A 19 5.54 -16.33 4.58
CA ASP A 19 4.74 -15.79 5.68
C ASP A 19 3.73 -16.84 6.18
N VAL A 20 3.81 -17.15 7.47
CA VAL A 20 2.89 -18.08 8.13
C VAL A 20 1.95 -17.39 9.11
N LEU A 21 1.97 -16.06 9.18
CA LEU A 21 1.07 -15.28 10.01
C LEU A 21 -0.40 -15.66 9.81
N PRO A 22 -0.93 -15.77 8.56
CA PRO A 22 -2.35 -16.10 8.38
C PRO A 22 -2.71 -17.49 8.92
N LEU A 23 -1.77 -18.44 8.91
CA LEU A 23 -1.98 -19.79 9.45
C LEU A 23 -1.91 -19.82 10.97
N GLN A 24 -1.07 -18.98 11.58
CA GLN A 24 -0.96 -18.86 13.03
C GLN A 24 -2.16 -18.15 13.65
N GLU A 25 -2.67 -17.12 12.97
CA GLU A 25 -3.84 -16.36 13.41
C GLU A 25 -5.17 -17.04 13.08
N LEU A 26 -5.17 -18.16 12.32
CA LEU A 26 -6.37 -18.93 11.96
C LEU A 26 -6.93 -19.73 13.15
N SER A 27 -7.48 -19.01 14.13
CA SER A 27 -8.16 -19.53 15.32
C SER A 27 -9.55 -20.07 14.97
N ALA A 28 -10.22 -20.71 15.94
CA ALA A 28 -11.62 -21.12 15.77
C ALA A 28 -12.53 -19.91 15.53
N GLU A 29 -12.28 -18.80 16.22
CA GLU A 29 -13.03 -17.54 16.10
C GLU A 29 -12.92 -16.95 14.68
N VAL A 30 -11.72 -16.94 14.09
CA VAL A 30 -11.54 -16.47 12.71
C VAL A 30 -12.28 -17.37 11.71
N ARG A 31 -12.30 -18.68 11.94
CA ARG A 31 -13.04 -19.61 11.07
C ARG A 31 -14.56 -19.47 11.18
N GLU A 32 -15.06 -19.00 12.31
CA GLU A 32 -16.49 -18.70 12.51
C GLU A 32 -16.92 -17.37 11.88
N SER A 33 -15.97 -16.45 11.63
CA SER A 33 -16.26 -15.20 10.94
C SER A 33 -16.52 -15.39 9.44
N ASP A 34 -17.44 -14.60 8.87
CA ASP A 34 -17.74 -14.64 7.44
C ASP A 34 -16.55 -14.15 6.59
N LEU A 35 -15.93 -13.06 7.01
CA LEU A 35 -14.71 -12.50 6.43
C LEU A 35 -13.74 -12.09 7.55
N HIS A 36 -12.46 -12.34 7.34
CA HIS A 36 -11.40 -11.83 8.22
C HIS A 36 -10.18 -11.45 7.40
N LEU A 37 -9.83 -10.16 7.47
CA LEU A 37 -8.62 -9.63 6.86
C LEU A 37 -7.48 -9.74 7.85
N PHE A 38 -6.43 -10.46 7.47
CA PHE A 38 -5.25 -10.62 8.32
C PHE A 38 -4.43 -9.34 8.34
N TYR A 39 -3.50 -9.25 9.29
CA TYR A 39 -2.58 -8.13 9.38
C TYR A 39 -1.87 -7.87 8.06
N VAL A 40 -1.80 -6.60 7.69
CA VAL A 40 -1.16 -6.13 6.47
C VAL A 40 0.09 -5.36 6.84
N ASP A 41 1.23 -5.79 6.31
CA ASP A 41 2.50 -5.14 6.58
C ASP A 41 2.53 -3.70 6.02
N PRO A 42 3.16 -2.76 6.76
CA PRO A 42 3.31 -1.41 6.28
C PRO A 42 4.29 -1.37 5.10
N ILE A 43 3.88 -0.73 4.01
CA ILE A 43 4.70 -0.62 2.80
C ILE A 43 5.54 0.65 2.81
N GLN A 44 6.71 0.59 2.17
CA GLN A 44 7.55 1.77 1.97
C GLN A 44 7.31 2.33 0.57
N ALA A 45 6.83 3.57 0.47
CA ALA A 45 6.72 4.25 -0.81
C ALA A 45 8.10 4.44 -1.45
N SER A 46 8.17 4.35 -2.78
CA SER A 46 9.39 4.67 -3.53
C SER A 46 9.28 6.03 -4.19
N ASN A 47 10.39 6.75 -4.27
CA ASN A 47 10.50 7.99 -5.06
C ASN A 47 10.18 7.76 -6.54
N GLY A 48 10.32 6.52 -7.03
CA GLY A 48 10.04 6.14 -8.41
C GLY A 48 8.56 5.95 -8.75
N TRP A 49 7.67 5.78 -7.77
CA TRP A 49 6.25 5.47 -8.03
C TRP A 49 5.56 6.55 -8.87
N ARG A 50 5.90 7.82 -8.66
CA ARG A 50 5.33 8.96 -9.42
C ARG A 50 6.21 9.40 -10.59
N SER A 51 7.20 8.59 -10.96
CA SER A 51 8.05 8.87 -12.11
C SER A 51 7.47 8.25 -13.37
N ARG A 52 7.73 8.86 -14.52
CA ARG A 52 7.38 8.24 -15.80
C ARG A 52 8.22 6.97 -15.98
N PRO A 53 7.61 5.82 -16.29
CA PRO A 53 8.36 4.60 -16.51
C PRO A 53 9.37 4.75 -17.66
N SER A 54 10.54 4.15 -17.50
CA SER A 54 11.58 4.15 -18.53
C SER A 54 11.09 3.40 -19.76
N ARG A 55 11.22 4.00 -20.97
CA ARG A 55 10.81 3.34 -22.22
C ARG A 55 11.61 2.07 -22.54
N TRP A 56 12.81 1.91 -21.97
CA TRP A 56 13.73 0.80 -22.25
C TRP A 56 13.95 -0.14 -21.07
N PHE A 57 13.63 0.30 -19.85
CA PHE A 57 13.93 -0.44 -18.61
C PHE A 57 12.68 -0.57 -17.73
N HIS A 58 11.51 -0.69 -18.35
CA HIS A 58 10.27 -0.93 -17.63
C HIS A 58 10.02 -2.42 -17.50
N ASP A 59 10.32 -2.97 -16.34
CA ASP A 59 9.94 -4.32 -15.98
C ASP A 59 8.63 -4.28 -15.17
N PRO A 60 7.56 -5.01 -15.57
CA PRO A 60 6.36 -5.14 -14.76
C PRO A 60 6.61 -5.65 -13.33
N GLU A 61 7.71 -6.38 -13.09
CA GLU A 61 8.09 -6.87 -11.76
C GLU A 61 8.55 -5.74 -10.81
N ASP A 62 8.98 -4.59 -11.34
CA ASP A 62 9.37 -3.42 -10.55
C ASP A 62 8.18 -2.57 -10.10
N LEU A 63 6.97 -2.90 -10.56
CA LEU A 63 5.75 -2.17 -10.20
C LEU A 63 5.37 -2.44 -8.74
N PRO A 64 4.89 -1.41 -8.03
CA PRO A 64 4.50 -1.59 -6.65
C PRO A 64 3.29 -2.52 -6.55
N GLU A 65 3.41 -3.49 -5.64
CA GLU A 65 2.33 -4.41 -5.33
C GLU A 65 2.25 -4.64 -3.82
N LEU A 66 1.03 -4.90 -3.36
CA LEU A 66 0.73 -5.34 -2.01
C LEU A 66 0.09 -6.72 -2.09
N ASN A 67 0.73 -7.68 -1.42
CA ASN A 67 0.17 -9.01 -1.19
C ASN A 67 -0.40 -9.04 0.22
N PHE A 68 -1.62 -9.52 0.38
CA PHE A 68 -2.26 -9.68 1.68
C PHE A 68 -3.17 -10.90 1.70
N HIS A 69 -3.58 -11.30 2.90
CA HIS A 69 -4.33 -12.52 3.12
C HIS A 69 -5.71 -12.22 3.68
N LEU A 70 -6.70 -12.98 3.23
CA LEU A 70 -8.10 -12.86 3.65
C LEU A 70 -8.68 -14.25 3.87
N TRP A 71 -9.35 -14.46 4.98
CA TRP A 71 -10.22 -15.60 5.19
C TRP A 71 -11.64 -15.29 4.70
N SER A 72 -12.23 -16.25 3.98
CA SER A 72 -13.64 -16.21 3.57
C SER A 72 -14.33 -17.51 3.93
N ALA A 73 -15.46 -17.45 4.64
CA ALA A 73 -16.23 -18.64 5.01
C ALA A 73 -16.86 -19.34 3.79
N GLN A 74 -17.08 -18.61 2.69
CA GLN A 74 -17.69 -19.11 1.45
C GLN A 74 -16.97 -18.58 0.21
N ALA A 75 -17.12 -19.28 -0.91
CA ALA A 75 -16.73 -18.74 -2.21
C ALA A 75 -17.78 -17.73 -2.71
N GLY A 76 -17.34 -16.68 -3.39
CA GLY A 76 -18.25 -15.66 -3.90
C GLY A 76 -17.53 -14.43 -4.46
N GLU A 77 -18.32 -13.47 -4.94
CA GLU A 77 -17.81 -12.17 -5.35
C GLU A 77 -17.68 -11.25 -4.14
N ALA A 78 -16.62 -10.46 -4.13
CA ALA A 78 -16.34 -9.45 -3.11
C ALA A 78 -15.82 -8.17 -3.78
N ARG A 79 -15.71 -7.11 -2.99
CA ARG A 79 -15.12 -5.84 -3.44
C ARG A 79 -14.09 -5.37 -2.44
N LEU A 80 -12.94 -4.96 -2.94
CA LEU A 80 -11.93 -4.25 -2.18
C LEU A 80 -12.20 -2.75 -2.33
N GLN A 81 -12.41 -2.09 -1.20
CA GLN A 81 -12.43 -0.64 -1.09
C GLN A 81 -11.19 -0.17 -0.33
N VAL A 82 -10.54 0.85 -0.87
CA VAL A 82 -9.41 1.51 -0.23
C VAL A 82 -9.89 2.85 0.28
N LEU A 83 -9.89 3.01 1.58
CA LEU A 83 -10.35 4.23 2.25
C LEU A 83 -9.17 5.02 2.79
N ASP A 84 -9.30 6.33 2.82
CA ASP A 84 -8.37 7.20 3.54
C ASP A 84 -8.72 7.35 5.02
N ALA A 85 -7.89 8.12 5.74
CA ALA A 85 -8.13 8.47 7.15
C ALA A 85 -9.43 9.27 7.41
N GLN A 86 -10.11 9.77 6.38
CA GLN A 86 -11.40 10.46 6.44
C GLN A 86 -12.56 9.56 5.95
N GLU A 87 -12.31 8.25 5.85
CA GLU A 87 -13.25 7.23 5.36
C GLU A 87 -13.79 7.51 3.94
N GLN A 88 -13.05 8.28 3.12
CA GLN A 88 -13.39 8.49 1.71
C GLN A 88 -12.81 7.35 0.87
N VAL A 89 -13.62 6.86 -0.08
CA VAL A 89 -13.22 5.80 -1.00
C VAL A 89 -12.29 6.38 -2.06
N LEU A 90 -11.09 5.81 -2.18
CA LEU A 90 -10.07 6.19 -3.16
C LEU A 90 -9.95 5.20 -4.31
N ALA A 91 -10.28 3.94 -4.08
CA ALA A 91 -10.29 2.90 -5.10
C ALA A 91 -11.32 1.83 -4.78
N GLU A 92 -11.99 1.30 -5.81
CA GLU A 92 -12.82 0.10 -5.69
C GLU A 92 -12.40 -0.94 -6.73
N ARG A 93 -12.25 -2.20 -6.29
CA ARG A 93 -11.85 -3.31 -7.17
C ARG A 93 -12.74 -4.53 -6.93
N PRO A 94 -13.30 -5.16 -7.98
CA PRO A 94 -13.98 -6.43 -7.82
C PRO A 94 -12.96 -7.54 -7.51
N LEU A 95 -13.35 -8.46 -6.65
CA LEU A 95 -12.57 -9.62 -6.22
C LEU A 95 -13.42 -10.88 -6.35
N THR A 96 -12.77 -12.01 -6.63
CA THR A 96 -13.38 -13.33 -6.53
C THR A 96 -12.72 -14.09 -5.40
N LEU A 97 -13.50 -14.50 -4.41
CA LEU A 97 -13.05 -15.22 -3.24
C LEU A 97 -13.35 -16.71 -3.37
N THR A 98 -12.40 -17.51 -2.94
CA THR A 98 -12.58 -18.94 -2.70
C THR A 98 -12.90 -19.20 -1.23
N GLN A 99 -13.55 -20.32 -0.94
CA GLN A 99 -13.78 -20.71 0.45
C GLN A 99 -12.44 -21.02 1.14
N GLY A 100 -12.20 -20.40 2.28
CA GLY A 100 -11.02 -20.56 3.10
C GLY A 100 -10.04 -19.38 2.97
N LEU A 101 -8.74 -19.69 2.98
CA LEU A 101 -7.68 -18.69 2.95
C LEU A 101 -7.38 -18.26 1.50
N ASN A 102 -7.48 -16.96 1.25
CA ASN A 102 -7.20 -16.32 -0.04
C ASN A 102 -5.94 -15.46 0.08
N ARG A 103 -5.11 -15.48 -0.97
CA ARG A 103 -4.01 -14.51 -1.15
C ARG A 103 -4.43 -13.54 -2.24
N LEU A 104 -4.50 -12.26 -1.88
CA LEU A 104 -4.91 -11.18 -2.76
C LEU A 104 -3.71 -10.33 -3.12
N ARG A 105 -3.73 -9.79 -4.34
CA ARG A 105 -2.72 -8.89 -4.89
C ARG A 105 -3.39 -7.61 -5.30
N TRP A 106 -2.84 -6.48 -4.86
CA TRP A 106 -3.27 -5.15 -5.27
C TRP A 106 -2.08 -4.36 -5.82
N ASP A 107 -2.28 -3.64 -6.90
CA ASP A 107 -1.30 -2.82 -7.62
C ASP A 107 -1.08 -1.41 -7.02
N LEU A 108 -1.70 -1.14 -5.86
CA LEU A 108 -1.60 0.13 -5.14
C LEU A 108 -2.10 1.35 -5.93
N LEU A 109 -2.82 1.14 -7.04
CA LEU A 109 -3.39 2.19 -7.86
C LEU A 109 -4.72 2.68 -7.31
N LEU A 110 -4.90 4.00 -7.37
CA LEU A 110 -6.12 4.71 -7.02
C LEU A 110 -6.96 5.01 -8.26
N ASP A 111 -8.26 5.17 -8.05
CA ASP A 111 -9.18 5.63 -9.10
C ASP A 111 -9.09 7.15 -9.22
N ALA A 112 -8.85 7.64 -10.44
CA ALA A 112 -8.63 9.06 -10.71
C ALA A 112 -9.78 9.95 -10.20
N ASP A 113 -11.02 9.58 -10.54
CA ASP A 113 -12.21 10.35 -10.19
C ASP A 113 -12.46 10.32 -8.67
N SER A 114 -12.40 9.14 -8.06
CA SER A 114 -12.60 8.96 -6.62
C SER A 114 -11.52 9.66 -5.79
N ALA A 115 -10.26 9.55 -6.21
CA ALA A 115 -9.15 10.21 -5.52
C ALA A 115 -9.21 11.73 -5.65
N GLN A 116 -9.59 12.28 -6.81
CA GLN A 116 -9.74 13.73 -6.97
C GLN A 116 -10.91 14.26 -6.15
N ALA A 117 -12.03 13.53 -6.11
CA ALA A 117 -13.17 13.86 -5.26
C ALA A 117 -12.78 13.87 -3.78
N ALA A 118 -12.02 12.87 -3.32
CA ALA A 118 -11.53 12.79 -1.95
C ALA A 118 -10.55 13.93 -1.61
N GLU A 119 -9.63 14.29 -2.51
CA GLU A 119 -8.74 15.44 -2.33
C GLU A 119 -9.53 16.75 -2.19
N ASN A 120 -10.49 16.99 -3.08
CA ASN A 120 -11.35 18.17 -3.03
C ASN A 120 -12.21 18.21 -1.75
N ALA A 121 -12.72 17.06 -1.30
CA ALA A 121 -13.47 16.93 -0.06
C ALA A 121 -12.61 17.27 1.18
N LYS A 122 -11.33 16.87 1.20
CA LYS A 122 -10.41 17.26 2.28
C LYS A 122 -10.14 18.75 2.29
N LEU A 123 -9.94 19.34 1.12
CA LEU A 123 -9.64 20.76 1.01
C LEU A 123 -10.87 21.63 1.32
N SER A 124 -12.07 21.19 0.94
CA SER A 124 -13.32 21.87 1.30
C SER A 124 -13.61 21.74 2.80
N ALA A 125 -13.34 20.58 3.41
CA ALA A 125 -13.41 20.42 4.87
C ALA A 125 -12.40 21.32 5.61
N ALA A 126 -11.28 21.66 4.98
CA ALA A 126 -10.31 22.63 5.47
C ALA A 126 -10.72 24.11 5.23
N GLY A 127 -11.94 24.36 4.72
CA GLY A 127 -12.50 25.70 4.53
C GLY A 127 -12.03 26.40 3.25
N LYS A 128 -11.48 25.67 2.28
CA LYS A 128 -11.08 26.24 0.98
C LYS A 128 -12.23 26.12 -0.02
N ASP A 129 -12.58 27.25 -0.64
CA ASP A 129 -13.56 27.29 -1.74
C ASP A 129 -12.99 26.70 -3.04
N ALA A 130 -13.86 26.33 -3.98
CA ALA A 130 -13.46 25.70 -5.25
C ALA A 130 -12.43 26.52 -6.05
N GLU A 131 -12.57 27.86 -6.08
CA GLU A 131 -11.59 28.75 -6.72
C GLU A 131 -10.25 28.77 -5.97
N ALA A 132 -10.29 28.74 -4.65
CA ALA A 132 -9.09 28.69 -3.82
C ALA A 132 -8.35 27.37 -4.02
N ILE A 133 -9.07 26.24 -4.14
CA ILE A 133 -8.52 24.91 -4.43
C ILE A 133 -7.79 24.91 -5.79
N ALA A 134 -8.42 25.47 -6.82
CA ALA A 134 -7.82 25.57 -8.15
C ALA A 134 -6.56 26.47 -8.20
N ALA A 135 -6.47 27.45 -7.30
CA ALA A 135 -5.33 28.36 -7.19
C ALA A 135 -4.19 27.85 -6.28
N LEU A 136 -4.36 26.69 -5.63
CA LEU A 136 -3.32 26.14 -4.75
C LEU A 136 -2.05 25.74 -5.51
N PRO A 137 -0.88 25.84 -4.85
CA PRO A 137 0.33 25.30 -5.42
C PRO A 137 0.20 23.78 -5.57
N VAL A 138 0.83 23.27 -6.61
CA VAL A 138 0.82 21.85 -7.00
C VAL A 138 1.33 20.91 -5.89
N SER A 139 2.11 21.43 -4.93
CA SER A 139 2.54 20.69 -3.74
C SER A 139 1.42 20.36 -2.75
N GLU A 140 0.33 21.14 -2.75
CA GLU A 140 -0.83 20.95 -1.87
C GLU A 140 -1.94 20.10 -2.51
N THR A 141 -1.83 19.81 -3.81
CA THR A 141 -2.80 19.03 -4.59
C THR A 141 -2.10 17.88 -5.34
N PRO A 142 -1.56 16.88 -4.60
CA PRO A 142 -0.78 15.80 -5.21
C PRO A 142 -1.58 14.92 -6.19
N VAL A 143 -2.89 14.76 -6.01
CA VAL A 143 -3.75 14.00 -6.93
C VAL A 143 -3.96 14.79 -8.21
N ALA A 144 -4.42 16.05 -8.11
CA ALA A 144 -4.60 16.92 -9.27
C ALA A 144 -3.31 17.07 -10.08
N GLN A 145 -2.16 17.18 -9.41
CA GLN A 145 -0.85 17.18 -10.04
C GLN A 145 -0.60 15.92 -10.88
N ALA A 146 -0.82 14.75 -10.28
CA ALA A 146 -0.54 13.48 -10.94
C ALA A 146 -1.40 13.30 -12.19
N LEU A 147 -2.68 13.67 -12.11
CA LEU A 147 -3.61 13.65 -13.25
C LEU A 147 -3.18 14.62 -14.36
N ALA A 148 -2.84 15.87 -14.00
CA ALA A 148 -2.37 16.87 -14.96
C ALA A 148 -1.08 16.44 -15.68
N LEU A 149 -0.19 15.74 -14.97
CA LEU A 149 1.07 15.23 -15.51
C LEU A 149 0.94 13.86 -16.19
N GLN A 150 -0.24 13.24 -16.19
CA GLN A 150 -0.48 11.87 -16.67
C GLN A 150 0.48 10.86 -16.03
N GLN A 151 0.68 10.99 -14.71
CA GLN A 151 1.47 10.05 -13.91
C GLN A 151 0.56 8.95 -13.36
N PRO A 152 1.09 7.73 -13.12
CA PRO A 152 0.34 6.71 -12.42
C PRO A 152 0.00 7.19 -11.00
N LEU A 153 -1.26 7.00 -10.61
CA LEU A 153 -1.79 7.46 -9.34
C LEU A 153 -1.71 6.33 -8.31
N TYR A 154 -0.54 6.14 -7.73
CA TYR A 154 -0.36 5.23 -6.59
C TYR A 154 -0.81 5.88 -5.28
N VAL A 155 -1.02 5.06 -4.25
CA VAL A 155 -1.22 5.54 -2.87
C VAL A 155 -0.10 6.48 -2.43
N PHE A 156 -0.48 7.49 -1.64
CA PHE A 156 0.46 8.44 -1.04
C PHE A 156 0.93 7.94 0.32
N PRO A 157 2.04 8.49 0.86
CA PRO A 157 2.40 8.22 2.25
C PRO A 157 1.30 8.68 3.20
N GLY A 158 0.84 7.78 4.07
CA GLY A 158 -0.28 8.00 4.97
C GLY A 158 -0.88 6.70 5.47
N ASP A 159 -1.95 6.84 6.26
CA ASP A 159 -2.71 5.72 6.79
C ASP A 159 -3.99 5.52 5.97
N TYR A 160 -4.27 4.26 5.67
CA TYR A 160 -5.39 3.81 4.86
C TYR A 160 -6.09 2.64 5.55
N THR A 161 -7.37 2.48 5.23
CA THR A 161 -8.16 1.31 5.63
C THR A 161 -8.51 0.51 4.39
N LEU A 162 -8.08 -0.75 4.36
CA LEU A 162 -8.52 -1.72 3.39
C LEU A 162 -9.79 -2.36 3.90
N ARG A 163 -10.88 -2.19 3.16
CA ARG A 163 -12.18 -2.76 3.48
C ARG A 163 -12.56 -3.76 2.39
N VAL A 164 -12.75 -5.01 2.77
CA VAL A 164 -13.28 -6.05 1.88
C VAL A 164 -14.74 -6.26 2.20
N LEU A 165 -15.60 -6.12 1.20
CA LEU A 165 -17.04 -6.28 1.30
C LEU A 165 -17.47 -7.52 0.53
N ASN A 166 -18.33 -8.34 1.13
CA ASN A 166 -19.11 -9.35 0.43
C ASN A 166 -20.60 -9.14 0.74
N GLU A 167 -21.46 -10.03 0.24
CA GLU A 167 -22.91 -9.94 0.48
C GLU A 167 -23.32 -10.12 1.96
N ARG A 168 -22.44 -10.67 2.80
CA ARG A 168 -22.76 -11.09 4.18
C ARG A 168 -22.12 -10.20 5.25
N GLY A 169 -21.05 -9.50 4.93
CA GLY A 169 -20.30 -8.71 5.88
C GLY A 169 -19.14 -7.94 5.26
N SER A 170 -18.37 -7.32 6.16
CA SER A 170 -17.20 -6.51 5.84
C SER A 170 -16.04 -6.91 6.73
N ALA A 171 -14.83 -6.90 6.18
CA ALA A 171 -13.60 -7.02 6.96
C ALA A 171 -12.69 -5.83 6.68
N ASP A 172 -12.21 -5.20 7.75
CA ASP A 172 -11.37 -4.01 7.71
C ASP A 172 -9.95 -4.35 8.16
N GLY A 173 -8.97 -3.67 7.57
CA GLY A 173 -7.56 -3.81 7.91
C GLY A 173 -6.81 -2.51 7.70
N SER A 174 -5.91 -2.18 8.61
CA SER A 174 -5.10 -0.97 8.54
C SER A 174 -3.90 -1.18 7.61
N LEU A 175 -3.64 -0.22 6.73
CA LEU A 175 -2.45 -0.14 5.90
C LEU A 175 -1.75 1.19 6.12
N THR A 176 -0.50 1.14 6.60
CA THR A 176 0.36 2.33 6.70
C THR A 176 1.35 2.36 5.54
N VAL A 177 1.32 3.43 4.76
CA VAL A 177 2.26 3.71 3.67
C VAL A 177 3.32 4.68 4.19
N LYS A 178 4.54 4.18 4.41
CA LYS A 178 5.68 4.98 4.89
C LYS A 178 6.23 5.86 3.76
N ALA A 179 6.64 7.08 4.11
CA ALA A 179 7.28 7.98 3.16
C ALA A 179 8.58 7.38 2.58
N PRO A 180 9.01 7.78 1.36
CA PRO A 180 10.23 7.23 0.77
C PRO A 180 11.48 7.42 1.63
N ARG A 181 12.37 6.42 1.60
CA ARG A 181 13.65 6.51 2.31
C ARG A 181 14.43 7.70 1.75
N LYS A 182 14.95 8.53 2.65
CA LYS A 182 15.84 9.63 2.27
C LYS A 182 17.11 9.03 1.66
N PRO A 183 17.62 9.57 0.55
CA PRO A 183 18.87 9.08 -0.04
C PRO A 183 20.01 9.32 0.95
N GLU A 184 20.71 8.25 1.31
CA GLU A 184 21.93 8.34 2.10
C GLU A 184 23.08 8.82 1.21
N ALA A 185 23.93 9.68 1.75
CA ALA A 185 25.12 10.12 1.03
C ALA A 185 26.00 8.90 0.76
N ARG A 186 26.24 8.61 -0.52
CA ARG A 186 27.18 7.54 -0.93
C ARG A 186 28.63 7.87 -0.52
N TYR A 187 28.90 9.15 -0.25
CA TYR A 187 30.18 9.61 0.24
C TYR A 187 30.29 9.34 1.74
N GLN A 188 31.17 8.42 2.13
CA GLN A 188 31.63 8.33 3.50
C GLN A 188 32.79 9.33 3.67
N PRO A 189 32.73 10.25 4.64
CA PRO A 189 33.85 11.15 4.89
C PRO A 189 35.11 10.34 5.22
N PRO A 190 36.30 10.79 4.80
CA PRO A 190 37.54 10.11 5.14
C PRO A 190 37.68 10.00 6.66
N PHE A 191 38.27 8.88 7.13
CA PHE A 191 38.54 8.70 8.55
C PHE A 191 39.42 9.85 9.05
N LYS A 192 39.03 10.46 10.18
CA LYS A 192 39.88 11.44 10.86
C LYS A 192 41.18 10.74 11.27
N LEU A 193 42.29 11.13 10.65
CA LEU A 193 43.62 10.68 11.06
C LEU A 193 43.92 11.29 12.44
N ARG A 194 44.17 10.43 13.43
CA ARG A 194 44.51 10.88 14.79
C ARG A 194 45.76 11.79 14.72
N GLY A 195 45.62 13.04 15.17
CA GLY A 195 46.72 13.99 15.28
C GLY A 195 46.91 14.99 14.12
N ARG A 196 46.05 14.98 13.10
CA ARG A 196 45.99 16.05 12.09
C ARG A 196 44.68 16.81 12.27
N SER A 197 44.77 18.06 12.74
CA SER A 197 43.66 19.00 12.65
C SER A 197 43.59 19.47 11.20
N ASP A 198 42.45 19.22 10.54
CA ASP A 198 42.16 19.78 9.23
C ASP A 198 41.99 21.31 9.40
N GLU A 199 43.00 22.07 8.97
CA GLU A 199 42.91 23.51 8.67
C GLU A 199 42.29 23.71 7.28
#